data_AF-A0A4V6JGU5-F1
#
_entry.id   AF-A0A4V6JGU5-F1
#
_cell.length_a   1.000
_cell.length_b   1.000
_cell.length_c   1.000
_cell.angle_alpha   90.00
_cell.angle_beta   90.00
_cell.angle_gamma   90.00
#
_symmetry.space_group_name_H-M   'P 1'
#
loop_
_entity.id
_entity.type
_entity.pdbx_description
1 polymer ?
#
loop_
_entity_poly.entity_id
_entity_poly.type
_entity_poly.pdbx_seq_one_letter_code
_entity_poly.pdbx_strand_id
1 'polypeptide(L)'
;MRDQHYAFQALTESRKKSDVVKIYALVDGIQYERAFGGPIEENKIVRPLLTLPEDRSIAFAGPWLMDAEQLSMNELSNIFVLEKKHPAVSWIVSEKELYPLAAHLTSCLMISFPSKETGLFRFYDCRVLLLLPQILLPFQIENLMKLTRQWLFLSKGAINSFHYHDAVLKITTQENKQNENRDIL
;
A
#
# COMPACT_ATOMS: atom_id res chain seq x y z
N MET A 1 -8.94 -0.06 -18.20
CA MET A 1 -9.05 -0.33 -16.76
C MET A 1 -7.76 -0.04 -16.01
N ARG A 2 -6.61 -0.68 -16.33
CA ARG A 2 -5.30 -0.40 -15.69
C ARG A 2 -4.91 1.09 -15.75
N ASP A 3 -4.82 1.66 -16.95
CA ASP A 3 -4.34 3.04 -17.14
C ASP A 3 -5.36 4.13 -16.70
N GLN A 4 -6.60 3.72 -16.44
CA GLN A 4 -7.65 4.61 -15.90
C GLN A 4 -7.63 4.67 -14.38
N HIS A 5 -6.91 3.75 -13.73
CA HIS A 5 -6.78 3.72 -12.28
C HIS A 5 -5.82 4.82 -11.82
N TYR A 6 -6.21 5.58 -10.80
CA TYR A 6 -5.47 6.76 -10.33
C TYR A 6 -4.01 6.43 -9.95
N ALA A 7 -3.77 5.23 -9.42
CA ALA A 7 -2.43 4.77 -9.07
C ALA A 7 -1.51 4.63 -10.30
N PHE A 8 -2.01 4.10 -11.42
CA PHE A 8 -1.25 3.96 -12.66
C PHE A 8 -1.09 5.29 -13.41
N GLN A 9 -2.03 6.21 -13.24
CA GLN A 9 -1.85 7.60 -13.68
C GLN A 9 -0.71 8.27 -12.92
N ALA A 10 -0.64 8.10 -11.59
CA ALA A 10 0.46 8.60 -10.78
C ALA A 10 1.82 7.98 -11.14
N LEU A 11 1.85 6.69 -11.50
CA LEU A 11 3.05 6.05 -12.05
C LEU A 11 3.50 6.73 -13.35
N THR A 12 2.57 6.94 -14.29
CA THR A 12 2.85 7.61 -15.57
C THR A 12 3.42 9.01 -15.35
N GLU A 13 2.82 9.80 -14.45
CA GLU A 13 3.35 11.13 -14.09
C GLU A 13 4.72 11.07 -13.42
N SER A 14 4.96 10.06 -12.57
CA SER A 14 6.27 9.86 -11.95
C SER A 14 7.36 9.50 -12.97
N ARG A 15 7.00 8.71 -14.00
CA ARG A 15 7.92 8.30 -15.07
C ARG A 15 8.41 9.46 -15.93
N LYS A 16 7.61 10.51 -16.10
CA LYS A 16 8.05 11.75 -16.77
C LYS A 16 9.30 12.38 -16.12
N LYS A 17 9.59 12.05 -14.85
CA LYS A 17 10.77 12.54 -14.10
C LYS A 17 11.86 11.48 -13.92
N SER A 18 11.53 10.20 -13.98
CA SER A 18 12.45 9.08 -13.74
C SER A 18 11.87 7.80 -14.31
N ASP A 19 12.49 7.21 -15.33
CA ASP A 19 11.96 6.00 -16.00
C ASP A 19 12.09 4.72 -15.16
N VAL A 20 12.85 4.75 -14.05
CA VAL A 20 13.13 3.57 -13.22
C VAL A 20 12.09 3.33 -12.11
N VAL A 21 11.06 4.16 -12.01
CA VAL A 21 10.00 3.96 -11.01
C VAL A 21 9.08 2.80 -11.39
N LYS A 22 8.67 2.06 -10.36
CA LYS A 22 7.70 0.96 -10.39
C LYS A 22 6.54 1.27 -9.48
N ILE A 23 5.44 0.53 -9.63
CA ILE A 23 4.29 0.60 -8.73
C ILE A 23 3.99 -0.74 -8.07
N TYR A 24 3.74 -0.68 -6.77
CA TYR A 24 3.42 -1.84 -5.96
C TYR A 24 2.06 -1.67 -5.29
N ALA A 25 1.29 -2.74 -5.20
CA ALA A 25 0.10 -2.81 -4.36
C ALA A 25 0.49 -3.37 -2.99
N LEU A 26 0.15 -2.65 -1.92
CA LEU A 26 0.22 -3.14 -0.55
C LEU A 26 -1.20 -3.52 -0.11
N VAL A 27 -1.39 -4.81 0.18
CA VAL A 27 -2.70 -5.45 0.33
C VAL A 27 -2.83 -6.11 1.70
N ASP A 28 -3.94 -5.88 2.39
CA ASP A 28 -4.30 -6.58 3.63
C ASP A 28 -4.74 -8.03 3.31
N GLY A 29 -3.90 -9.01 3.65
CA GLY A 29 -4.09 -10.41 3.28
C GLY A 29 -5.36 -11.04 3.84
N ILE A 30 -5.76 -10.69 5.07
CA ILE A 30 -7.00 -11.22 5.65
C ILE A 30 -8.24 -10.70 4.93
N GLN A 31 -8.20 -9.46 4.42
CA GLN A 31 -9.32 -8.89 3.67
C GLN A 31 -9.39 -9.49 2.26
N TYR A 32 -8.23 -9.74 1.65
CA TYR A 32 -8.16 -10.46 0.37
C TYR A 32 -8.75 -11.86 0.49
N GLU A 33 -8.31 -12.66 1.47
CA GLU A 33 -8.81 -14.02 1.68
C GLU A 33 -10.33 -14.03 1.88
N ARG A 34 -10.87 -13.15 2.73
CA ARG A 34 -12.32 -13.06 2.96
C ARG A 34 -13.11 -12.67 1.71
N ALA A 35 -12.52 -11.86 0.84
CA ALA A 35 -13.18 -11.40 -0.38
C ALA A 35 -13.16 -12.44 -1.52
N PHE A 36 -12.11 -13.28 -1.58
CA PHE A 36 -11.86 -14.16 -2.74
C PHE A 36 -11.76 -15.65 -2.39
N GLY A 37 -11.85 -16.02 -1.11
CA GLY A 37 -11.95 -17.41 -0.65
C GLY A 37 -10.62 -18.17 -0.57
N GLY A 38 -9.49 -17.52 -0.81
CA GLY A 38 -8.16 -18.14 -0.72
C GLY A 38 -7.07 -17.13 -0.35
N PRO A 39 -6.00 -17.58 0.32
CA PRO A 39 -4.89 -16.71 0.71
C PRO A 39 -4.11 -16.24 -0.52
N ILE A 40 -3.36 -15.15 -0.33
CA ILE A 40 -2.34 -14.73 -1.29
C ILE A 40 -1.15 -15.70 -1.16
N GLU A 41 -0.58 -16.09 -2.30
CA GLU A 41 0.58 -16.97 -2.35
C GLU A 41 1.85 -16.21 -2.73
N GLU A 42 2.95 -16.51 -2.03
CA GLU A 42 4.25 -15.91 -2.31
C GLU A 42 4.82 -16.42 -3.65
N ASN A 43 5.36 -15.51 -4.44
CA ASN A 43 6.04 -15.84 -5.69
C ASN A 43 7.08 -14.77 -6.05
N LYS A 44 7.53 -14.73 -7.31
CA LYS A 44 8.57 -13.77 -7.76
C LYS A 44 8.12 -12.30 -7.71
N ILE A 45 6.80 -12.05 -7.81
CA ILE A 45 6.20 -10.72 -7.91
C ILE A 45 5.33 -10.37 -6.70
N VAL A 46 5.13 -11.31 -5.77
CA VAL A 46 4.31 -11.15 -4.56
C VAL A 46 5.11 -11.59 -3.33
N ARG A 47 5.19 -10.74 -2.30
CA ARG A 47 5.91 -11.02 -1.05
C ARG A 47 5.07 -10.70 0.19
N PRO A 48 5.05 -11.58 1.20
CA PRO A 48 4.50 -11.22 2.51
C PRO A 48 5.48 -10.28 3.21
N LEU A 49 4.96 -9.41 4.07
CA LEU A 49 5.82 -8.59 4.95
C LEU A 49 6.00 -9.23 6.33
N LEU A 50 5.10 -10.12 6.76
CA LEU A 50 5.33 -10.97 7.92
C LEU A 50 6.19 -12.17 7.49
N THR A 51 7.49 -12.06 7.73
CA THR A 51 8.50 -12.99 7.19
C THR A 51 9.27 -13.74 8.28
N LEU A 52 9.06 -13.42 9.56
CA LEU A 52 9.77 -14.09 10.64
C LEU A 52 9.25 -15.52 10.79
N PRO A 53 10.12 -16.49 11.18
CA PRO A 53 9.71 -17.88 11.37
C PRO A 53 8.50 -18.04 12.29
N GLU A 54 8.43 -17.26 13.36
CA GLU A 54 7.34 -17.21 14.33
C GLU A 54 6.01 -16.73 13.71
N ASP A 55 6.07 -15.89 12.68
CA ASP A 55 4.87 -15.35 12.01
C ASP A 55 4.27 -16.31 10.99
N ARG A 56 4.94 -17.42 10.66
CA ARG A 56 4.55 -18.31 9.55
C ARG A 56 3.08 -18.75 9.61
N SER A 57 2.57 -18.97 10.82
CA SER A 57 1.18 -19.39 11.04
C SER A 57 0.14 -18.30 10.72
N ILE A 58 0.54 -17.02 10.73
CA ILE A 58 -0.32 -15.86 10.50
C ILE A 58 0.06 -15.03 9.27
N ALA A 59 1.17 -15.36 8.59
CA ALA A 59 1.71 -14.58 7.48
C ALA A 59 0.69 -14.37 6.34
N PHE A 60 -0.16 -15.37 6.10
CA PHE A 60 -1.25 -15.27 5.11
C PHE A 60 -2.23 -14.13 5.38
N ALA A 61 -2.49 -13.84 6.66
CA ALA A 61 -3.38 -12.79 7.12
C ALA A 61 -2.69 -11.41 7.21
N GLY A 62 -1.36 -11.37 7.09
CA GLY A 62 -0.56 -10.15 7.14
C GLY A 62 -0.65 -9.32 5.86
N PRO A 63 0.09 -8.21 5.79
CA PRO A 63 0.19 -7.42 4.58
C PRO A 63 1.10 -8.06 3.54
N TRP A 64 0.69 -7.93 2.29
CA TRP A 64 1.37 -8.44 1.10
C TRP A 64 1.73 -7.30 0.16
N LEU A 65 2.96 -7.32 -0.36
CA LEU A 65 3.44 -6.39 -1.37
C LEU A 65 3.51 -7.09 -2.73
N MET A 66 2.87 -6.51 -3.75
CA MET A 66 2.77 -7.08 -5.09
C MET A 66 3.31 -6.09 -6.12
N ASP A 67 4.15 -6.55 -7.06
CA ASP A 67 4.51 -5.77 -8.25
C ASP A 67 3.30 -5.69 -9.17
N ALA A 68 2.63 -4.54 -9.16
CA ALA A 68 1.35 -4.36 -9.81
C ALA A 68 1.44 -4.25 -11.34
N GLU A 69 2.64 -4.04 -11.90
CA GLU A 69 2.83 -4.05 -13.35
C GLU A 69 2.87 -5.48 -13.90
N GLN A 70 3.37 -6.41 -13.09
CA GLN A 70 3.51 -7.83 -13.43
C GLN A 70 2.27 -8.68 -13.11
N LEU A 71 1.30 -8.15 -12.35
CA LEU A 71 0.03 -8.83 -12.11
C LEU A 71 -0.76 -9.02 -13.41
N SER A 72 -1.44 -10.17 -13.52
CA SER A 72 -2.43 -10.40 -14.56
C SER A 72 -3.62 -9.41 -14.42
N MET A 73 -4.37 -9.22 -15.50
CA MET A 73 -5.54 -8.33 -15.46
C MET A 73 -6.63 -8.82 -14.50
N ASN A 74 -6.75 -10.13 -14.27
CA ASN A 74 -7.70 -10.69 -13.30
C ASN A 74 -7.27 -10.39 -11.87
N GLU A 75 -6.00 -10.64 -11.52
CA GLU A 75 -5.46 -10.31 -10.19
C GLU A 75 -5.60 -8.81 -9.91
N LEU A 76 -5.22 -7.96 -10.87
CA LEU A 76 -5.35 -6.51 -10.71
C LEU A 76 -6.80 -6.07 -10.55
N SER A 77 -7.74 -6.69 -11.26
CA SER A 77 -9.18 -6.43 -11.12
C SER A 77 -9.69 -6.81 -9.72
N ASN A 78 -9.21 -7.92 -9.16
CA ASN A 78 -9.52 -8.30 -7.77
C ASN A 78 -9.00 -7.24 -6.79
N ILE A 79 -7.76 -6.74 -6.98
CA ILE A 79 -7.21 -5.67 -6.14
C ILE A 79 -8.05 -4.38 -6.23
N PHE A 80 -8.49 -3.98 -7.43
CA PHE A 80 -9.38 -2.83 -7.60
C PHE A 80 -10.76 -3.02 -6.94
N VAL A 81 -11.32 -4.21 -7.00
CA VAL A 81 -12.58 -4.53 -6.31
C VAL A 81 -12.39 -4.48 -4.80
N LEU A 82 -11.28 -5.02 -4.29
CA LEU A 82 -10.95 -5.03 -2.87
C LEU A 82 -10.78 -3.61 -2.33
N GLU A 83 -10.03 -2.76 -3.02
CA GLU A 83 -9.83 -1.35 -2.68
C GLU A 83 -11.15 -0.59 -2.54
N LYS A 84 -12.09 -0.81 -3.47
CA LYS A 84 -13.38 -0.12 -3.46
C LYS A 84 -14.28 -0.55 -2.30
N LYS A 85 -14.12 -1.78 -1.82
CA LYS A 85 -14.98 -2.37 -0.78
C LYS A 85 -14.39 -2.24 0.62
N HIS A 86 -13.06 -2.21 0.75
CA HIS A 86 -12.37 -2.29 2.03
C HIS A 86 -11.17 -1.33 2.06
N PRO A 87 -10.80 -0.77 3.22
CA PRO A 87 -9.60 0.06 3.40
C PRO A 87 -8.31 -0.80 3.43
N ALA A 88 -8.20 -1.72 2.48
CA ALA A 88 -7.29 -2.87 2.48
C ALA A 88 -6.19 -2.77 1.42
N VAL A 89 -6.22 -1.73 0.57
CA VAL A 89 -5.30 -1.59 -0.56
C VAL A 89 -4.74 -0.17 -0.58
N SER A 90 -3.42 -0.08 -0.63
CA SER A 90 -2.70 1.16 -0.95
C SER A 90 -1.65 0.89 -2.01
N TRP A 91 -1.17 1.94 -2.66
CA TRP A 91 -0.27 1.88 -3.80
C TRP A 91 1.00 2.64 -3.50
N ILE A 92 2.15 2.05 -3.81
CA ILE A 92 3.46 2.63 -3.55
C ILE A 92 4.20 2.76 -4.87
N VAL A 93 4.55 3.99 -5.23
CA VAL A 93 5.49 4.27 -6.30
C VAL A 93 6.89 4.32 -5.69
N SER A 94 7.83 3.56 -6.25
CA SER A 94 9.20 3.48 -5.74
C SER A 94 10.21 3.23 -6.86
N GLU A 95 11.44 3.69 -6.68
CA GLU A 95 12.59 3.32 -7.52
C GLU A 95 13.30 2.05 -7.04
N LYS A 96 12.82 1.46 -5.94
CA LYS A 96 13.38 0.22 -5.40
C LYS A 96 12.65 -0.97 -6.00
N GLU A 97 13.42 -2.03 -6.20
CA GLU A 97 12.91 -3.36 -6.52
C GLU A 97 12.07 -3.92 -5.38
N LEU A 98 11.22 -4.90 -5.70
CA LEU A 98 10.24 -5.51 -4.78
C LEU A 98 10.88 -5.95 -3.46
N TYR A 99 12.02 -6.65 -3.53
CA TYR A 99 12.64 -7.24 -2.35
C TYR A 99 13.21 -6.20 -1.37
N PRO A 100 14.06 -5.23 -1.79
CA PRO A 100 14.47 -4.13 -0.92
C PRO A 100 13.30 -3.32 -0.34
N LEU A 101 12.24 -3.09 -1.12
CA LEU A 101 11.06 -2.37 -0.64
C LEU A 101 10.30 -3.18 0.42
N ALA A 102 10.06 -4.47 0.16
CA ALA A 102 9.40 -5.37 1.12
C ALA A 102 10.19 -5.49 2.43
N ALA A 103 11.51 -5.64 2.35
CA ALA A 103 12.38 -5.71 3.54
C ALA A 103 12.31 -4.42 4.38
N HIS A 104 12.28 -3.25 3.74
CA HIS A 104 12.12 -1.97 4.41
C HIS A 104 10.75 -1.85 5.11
N LEU A 105 9.67 -2.15 4.40
CA LEU A 105 8.32 -2.10 4.97
C LEU A 105 8.16 -3.11 6.11
N THR A 106 8.76 -4.29 5.99
CA THR A 106 8.83 -5.30 7.06
C THR A 106 9.49 -4.73 8.32
N SER A 107 10.60 -4.01 8.16
CA SER A 107 11.29 -3.37 9.30
C SER A 107 10.46 -2.29 10.00
N CYS A 108 9.43 -1.77 9.32
CA CYS A 108 8.51 -0.77 9.87
C CYS A 108 7.26 -1.39 10.51
N LEU A 109 7.02 -2.71 10.37
CA LEU A 109 5.82 -3.36 10.88
C LEU A 109 5.84 -3.57 12.39
N MET A 110 6.99 -3.94 12.96
CA MET A 110 7.12 -4.18 14.39
C MET A 110 7.59 -2.92 15.08
N ILE A 111 6.75 -2.39 15.99
CA ILE A 111 7.08 -1.22 16.80
C ILE A 111 7.24 -1.62 18.26
N SER A 112 8.08 -0.88 18.98
CA SER A 112 8.26 -1.05 20.42
C SER A 112 7.68 0.16 21.16
N PHE A 113 6.89 -0.12 22.18
CA PHE A 113 6.39 0.91 23.09
C PHE A 113 7.44 1.25 24.16
N PRO A 114 7.33 2.41 24.84
CA PRO A 114 8.19 2.73 25.98
C PRO A 114 8.16 1.67 27.09
N SER A 115 7.06 0.91 27.21
CA SER A 115 6.89 -0.24 28.12
C SER A 115 7.71 -1.48 27.73
N LYS A 116 8.41 -1.45 26.59
CA LYS A 116 9.11 -2.60 25.95
C LYS A 116 8.19 -3.67 25.36
N GLU A 117 6.88 -3.47 25.40
CA GLU A 117 5.94 -4.28 24.64
C GLU A 117 6.14 -4.00 23.14
N THR A 118 5.89 -5.03 22.33
CA THR A 118 5.93 -4.91 20.87
C THR A 118 4.50 -4.92 20.32
N GLY A 119 4.30 -4.22 19.21
CA GLY A 119 3.03 -4.16 18.52
C GLY A 119 3.20 -4.20 17.00
N LEU A 120 2.16 -4.66 16.33
CA LEU A 120 2.08 -4.60 14.88
C LEU A 120 1.53 -3.24 14.45
N PHE A 121 2.36 -2.44 13.78
CA PHE A 121 1.96 -1.17 13.22
C PHE A 121 1.25 -1.36 11.87
N ARG A 122 -0.08 -1.26 11.89
CA ARG A 122 -0.94 -1.55 10.74
C ARG A 122 -0.99 -0.41 9.71
N PHE A 123 0.15 0.10 9.26
CA PHE A 123 0.20 1.16 8.22
C PHE A 123 -0.41 0.72 6.88
N TYR A 124 -0.59 -0.59 6.67
CA TYR A 124 -1.27 -1.16 5.51
C TYR A 124 -2.80 -1.05 5.55
N ASP A 125 -3.39 -0.73 6.70
CA ASP A 125 -4.81 -0.36 6.82
C ASP A 125 -4.97 1.12 6.46
N CYS A 126 -5.76 1.42 5.43
CA CYS A 126 -5.89 2.80 4.92
C CYS A 126 -6.48 3.78 5.95
N ARG A 127 -7.16 3.29 7.00
CA ARG A 127 -7.65 4.12 8.09
C ARG A 127 -6.52 4.55 9.03
N VAL A 128 -5.54 3.68 9.24
CA VAL A 128 -4.31 4.00 9.99
C VAL A 128 -3.39 4.85 9.12
N LEU A 129 -3.27 4.52 7.83
CA LEU A 129 -2.47 5.27 6.86
C LEU A 129 -2.90 6.74 6.80
N LEU A 130 -4.21 7.02 6.81
CA LEU A 130 -4.75 8.38 6.86
C LEU A 130 -4.31 9.17 8.10
N LEU A 131 -4.06 8.49 9.22
CA LEU A 131 -3.72 9.11 10.51
C LEU A 131 -2.22 9.27 10.72
N LEU A 132 -1.36 8.74 9.85
CA LEU A 132 0.10 8.81 10.00
C LEU A 132 0.64 10.20 10.36
N PRO A 133 0.23 11.30 9.70
CA PRO A 133 0.77 12.62 10.00
C PRO A 133 0.44 13.12 11.42
N GLN A 134 -0.57 12.53 12.07
CA GLN A 134 -1.02 12.90 13.41
C GLN A 134 -0.38 12.04 14.51
N ILE A 135 -0.04 10.77 14.18
CA ILE A 135 0.41 9.79 15.17
C ILE A 135 1.91 9.52 15.15
N LEU A 136 2.61 9.91 14.07
CA LEU A 136 4.04 9.71 13.92
C LEU A 136 4.82 11.02 14.07
N LEU A 137 5.98 10.92 14.69
CA LEU A 137 6.97 11.99 14.71
C LEU A 137 7.61 12.16 13.32
N PRO A 138 8.13 13.34 12.98
CA PRO A 138 8.71 13.60 11.65
C PRO A 138 9.77 12.57 11.21
N PHE A 139 10.66 12.16 12.10
CA PHE A 139 11.68 11.14 11.76
C PHE A 139 11.09 9.73 11.55
N GLN A 140 9.95 9.42 12.17
CA GLN A 140 9.25 8.15 11.96
C GLN A 140 8.56 8.14 10.61
N ILE A 141 7.97 9.27 10.20
CA ILE A 141 7.43 9.48 8.86
C ILE A 141 8.54 9.35 7.83
N GLU A 142 9.67 10.03 8.06
CA GLU A 142 10.87 9.93 7.21
C GLU A 142 11.29 8.48 7.01
N ASN A 143 11.43 7.73 8.11
CA ASN A 143 11.83 6.34 8.07
C ASN A 143 10.84 5.48 7.27
N LEU A 144 9.54 5.60 7.53
CA LEU A 144 8.52 4.84 6.81
C LEU A 144 8.53 5.17 5.31
N MET A 145 8.60 6.45 4.96
CA MET A 145 8.51 6.93 3.57
C MET A 145 9.82 6.83 2.79
N LYS A 146 10.94 6.47 3.44
CA LYS A 146 12.32 6.52 2.90
C LYS A 146 12.51 5.87 1.52
N LEU A 147 11.85 4.74 1.28
CA LEU A 147 11.94 4.00 0.01
C LEU A 147 10.74 4.23 -0.91
N THR A 148 9.95 5.27 -0.65
CA THR A 148 8.75 5.60 -1.42
C THR A 148 8.93 6.95 -2.12
N ARG A 149 8.52 7.05 -3.38
CA ARG A 149 8.38 8.33 -4.10
C ARG A 149 7.01 8.94 -3.82
N GLN A 150 6.00 8.09 -3.79
CA GLN A 150 4.62 8.45 -3.59
C GLN A 150 3.87 7.26 -3.01
N TRP A 151 2.95 7.52 -2.08
CA TRP A 151 2.07 6.50 -1.51
C TRP A 151 0.62 6.97 -1.63
N LEU A 152 -0.19 6.23 -2.37
CA LEU A 152 -1.58 6.58 -2.65
C LEU A 152 -2.56 5.58 -2.05
N PHE A 153 -3.74 6.04 -1.68
CA PHE A 153 -4.80 5.16 -1.16
C PHE A 153 -6.18 5.81 -1.24
N LEU A 154 -7.20 4.98 -1.40
CA LEU A 154 -8.60 5.41 -1.34
C LEU A 154 -9.07 5.37 0.12
N SER A 155 -9.61 6.50 0.60
CA SER A 155 -10.25 6.56 1.92
C SER A 155 -11.39 7.55 1.90
N LYS A 156 -12.55 7.16 2.44
CA LYS A 156 -13.77 7.98 2.50
C LYS A 156 -14.17 8.59 1.14
N GLY A 157 -14.02 7.84 0.06
CA GLY A 157 -14.35 8.29 -1.30
C GLY A 157 -13.35 9.28 -1.92
N ALA A 158 -12.24 9.59 -1.24
CA ALA A 158 -11.20 10.45 -1.75
C ALA A 158 -9.88 9.68 -1.94
N ILE A 159 -9.17 10.01 -3.01
CA ILE A 159 -7.81 9.56 -3.28
C ILE A 159 -6.88 10.45 -2.46
N ASN A 160 -6.14 9.84 -1.53
CA ASN A 160 -5.13 10.50 -0.73
C ASN A 160 -3.76 10.11 -1.28
N SER A 161 -2.82 11.05 -1.25
CA SER A 161 -1.45 10.82 -1.71
C SER A 161 -0.45 11.48 -0.77
N PHE A 162 0.56 10.71 -0.40
CA PHE A 162 1.69 11.15 0.40
C PHE A 162 2.92 11.23 -0.48
N HIS A 163 3.60 12.37 -0.42
CA HIS A 163 4.89 12.61 -1.05
C HIS A 163 5.88 13.08 -0.01
N TYR A 164 6.95 12.34 0.20
CA TYR A 164 8.00 12.76 1.12
C TYR A 164 9.20 13.28 0.33
N HIS A 165 9.56 14.55 0.52
CA HIS A 165 10.70 15.18 -0.13
C HIS A 165 11.21 16.34 0.74
N ASP A 166 12.53 16.56 0.75
CA ASP A 166 13.19 17.62 1.52
C ASP A 166 12.76 17.68 2.99
N ALA A 167 12.71 16.51 3.65
CA ALA A 167 12.27 16.33 5.02
C ALA A 167 10.80 16.72 5.31
N VAL A 168 9.97 16.92 4.29
CA VAL A 168 8.57 17.34 4.41
C VAL A 168 7.64 16.29 3.78
N LEU A 169 6.62 15.89 4.55
CA LEU A 169 5.50 15.11 4.04
C LEU A 169 4.46 16.05 3.44
N LYS A 170 4.33 16.04 2.12
CA LYS A 170 3.23 16.69 1.40
C LYS A 170 2.07 15.72 1.27
N ILE A 171 0.89 16.18 1.63
CA ILE A 171 -0.36 15.42 1.57
C ILE A 171 -1.27 16.10 0.56
N THR A 172 -1.81 15.31 -0.36
CA THR A 172 -2.84 15.78 -1.30
C THR A 172 -4.04 14.86 -1.23
N THR A 173 -5.22 15.45 -1.40
CA THR A 173 -6.49 14.74 -1.41
C THR A 173 -7.30 15.19 -2.61
N GLN A 174 -7.84 14.24 -3.36
CA GLN A 174 -8.65 14.46 -4.55
C GLN A 174 -9.93 13.64 -4.44
N GLU A 175 -11.07 14.20 -4.81
CA GLU A 175 -12.31 13.42 -4.92
C GLU A 175 -12.20 12.31 -5.97
N ASN A 176 -12.67 11.11 -5.61
CA ASN A 176 -12.74 10.02 -6.58
C ASN A 176 -14.02 10.15 -7.43
N LYS A 177 -13.92 10.84 -8.57
CA LYS A 177 -15.01 11.03 -9.53
C LYS A 177 -15.57 9.74 -10.15
N GLN A 178 -15.02 8.56 -9.82
CA GLN A 178 -15.54 7.27 -10.29
C GLN A 178 -16.82 6.80 -9.57
N ASN A 179 -17.32 7.52 -8.56
CA ASN A 179 -18.49 7.14 -7.76
C ASN A 179 -19.83 7.75 -8.20
N GLU A 180 -19.89 8.55 -9.28
CA GLU A 180 -21.15 9.22 -9.67
C GLU A 180 -22.15 8.34 -10.46
N ASN A 181 -21.80 7.10 -10.84
CA ASN A 181 -22.64 6.26 -11.72
C ASN A 181 -23.29 5.04 -11.05
N ARG A 182 -23.72 5.12 -9.79
CA ARG A 182 -24.39 3.98 -9.12
C ARG A 182 -25.76 4.23 -8.50
N ASP A 183 -26.37 5.39 -8.70
CA ASP A 183 -27.74 5.68 -8.23
C ASP A 183 -28.77 5.85 -9.37
N ILE A 184 -28.55 5.22 -10.53
CA ILE A 184 -29.57 5.11 -11.58
C ILE A 184 -29.55 3.69 -12.15
N LEU A 185 -30.33 2.80 -11.52
CA LEU A 185 -31.17 1.76 -12.15
C LEU A 185 -31.87 0.92 -11.07
#